data_AF-A0A966QER8-F1
#
_entry.id   AF-A0A966QER8-F1
#
_cell.length_a   1.000
_cell.length_b   1.000
_cell.length_c   1.000
_cell.angle_alpha   90.00
_cell.angle_beta   90.00
_cell.angle_gamma   90.00
#
_symmetry.space_group_name_H-M   'P 1'
#
loop_
_entity.id
_entity.type
_entity.pdbx_description
1 polymer ?
#
loop_
_entity_poly.entity_id
_entity_poly.type
_entity_poly.pdbx_seq_one_letter_code
_entity_poly.pdbx_strand_id
1 'polypeptide(L)'
;LEADCEHELRLAVGLVGLYGLRPAELAVLQVGEDGKGRVGQVKRNTTNMGAKAKPPRRLHALDIAGREGEGDRLLQLYASGLVKLPKSIRNQIAAVEVKNRFQDVGREFAQLLRRYGPWRALVARRIAAALMGHNTATHLRHYGAWTDEAGLEAAVERFNQGVLTGT
;
A
#
# COMPACT_ATOMS: atom_id res chain seq x y z
N LEU A 1 8.03 -2.85 7.49
CA LEU A 1 7.52 -3.85 6.53
C LEU A 1 8.48 -5.03 6.33
N GLU A 2 9.74 -4.86 5.90
CA GLU A 2 10.72 -5.98 5.88
C GLU A 2 11.07 -6.45 7.30
N ALA A 3 11.28 -5.51 8.23
CA ALA A 3 11.60 -5.81 9.64
C ALA A 3 10.40 -6.30 10.47
N ASP A 4 9.17 -6.12 9.98
CA ASP A 4 7.94 -6.46 10.72
C ASP A 4 7.31 -7.78 10.24
N CYS A 5 8.01 -8.54 9.39
CA CYS A 5 7.52 -9.76 8.72
C CYS A 5 6.24 -9.60 7.86
N GLU A 6 5.72 -8.38 7.66
CA GLU A 6 4.55 -8.08 6.83
C GLU A 6 4.88 -8.01 5.32
N HIS A 7 5.40 -9.11 4.77
CA HIS A 7 5.80 -9.22 3.37
C HIS A 7 4.62 -9.05 2.39
N GLU A 8 3.44 -9.55 2.76
CA GLU A 8 2.22 -9.43 1.93
C GLU A 8 1.77 -7.96 1.83
N LEU A 9 1.69 -7.24 2.96
CA LEU A 9 1.30 -5.83 2.94
C LEU A 9 2.37 -4.97 2.27
N ARG A 10 3.66 -5.29 2.46
CA ARG A 10 4.75 -4.64 1.72
C ARG A 10 4.56 -4.74 0.22
N LEU A 11 4.26 -5.93 -0.28
CA LEU A 11 4.04 -6.14 -1.70
C LEU A 11 2.90 -5.26 -2.21
N ALA A 12 1.77 -5.25 -1.50
CA ALA A 12 0.62 -4.43 -1.87
C ALA A 12 0.95 -2.93 -1.85
N VAL A 13 1.61 -2.44 -0.79
CA VAL A 13 1.99 -1.02 -0.64
C VAL A 13 3.01 -0.60 -1.67
N GLY A 14 4.01 -1.44 -1.94
CA GLY A 14 5.04 -1.16 -2.93
C GLY A 14 4.49 -1.11 -4.35
N LEU A 15 3.62 -2.06 -4.72
CA LEU A 15 2.93 -2.04 -6.02
C LEU A 15 2.07 -0.77 -6.18
N VAL A 16 1.32 -0.38 -5.14
CA VAL A 16 0.51 0.84 -5.16
C VAL A 16 1.37 2.10 -5.21
N GLY A 17 2.39 2.19 -4.36
CA GLY A 17 3.22 3.38 -4.18
C GLY A 17 4.20 3.64 -5.32
N LEU A 18 4.88 2.60 -5.81
CA LEU A 18 5.92 2.75 -6.84
C LEU A 18 5.36 2.82 -8.26
N TYR A 19 4.25 2.13 -8.55
CA TYR A 19 3.61 2.17 -9.88
C TYR A 19 2.43 3.15 -9.96
N GLY A 20 2.12 3.86 -8.86
CA GLY A 20 1.00 4.81 -8.79
C GLY A 20 -0.36 4.16 -9.06
N LEU A 21 -0.54 2.92 -8.61
CA LEU A 21 -1.80 2.20 -8.82
C LEU A 21 -2.88 2.75 -7.91
N ARG A 22 -4.12 2.77 -8.40
CA ARG A 22 -5.26 2.86 -7.48
C ARG A 22 -5.35 1.54 -6.71
N PRO A 23 -5.67 1.53 -5.41
CA PRO A 23 -5.79 0.29 -4.65
C PRO A 23 -6.72 -0.76 -5.29
N ALA A 24 -7.81 -0.31 -5.93
CA ALA A 24 -8.74 -1.19 -6.63
C ALA A 24 -8.18 -1.80 -7.94
N GLU A 25 -7.11 -1.22 -8.51
CA GLU A 25 -6.45 -1.74 -9.71
C GLU A 25 -5.61 -2.99 -9.44
N LEU A 26 -5.33 -3.32 -8.17
CA LEU A 26 -4.71 -4.60 -7.79
C LEU A 26 -5.52 -5.80 -8.28
N ALA A 27 -6.85 -5.66 -8.40
CA ALA A 27 -7.74 -6.72 -8.90
C ALA A 27 -7.60 -7.00 -10.40
N VAL A 28 -7.03 -6.07 -11.16
CA VAL A 28 -6.87 -6.16 -12.62
C VAL A 28 -5.41 -6.00 -13.04
N LEU A 29 -4.49 -6.23 -12.11
CA LEU A 29 -3.06 -6.23 -12.36
C LEU A 29 -2.67 -7.55 -13.01
N GLN A 30 -2.07 -7.45 -14.19
CA GLN A 30 -1.55 -8.57 -14.95
C GLN A 30 -0.07 -8.34 -15.22
N VAL A 31 0.72 -9.41 -15.16
CA VAL A 31 2.12 -9.39 -15.58
C VAL A 31 2.19 -10.14 -16.89
N GLY A 32 2.70 -9.47 -17.93
CA GLY A 32 2.91 -10.12 -19.23
C GLY A 32 4.15 -11.02 -19.22
N GLU A 33 4.29 -11.85 -20.25
CA GLU A 33 5.47 -12.70 -20.47
C GLU A 33 6.77 -11.89 -20.62
N ASP A 34 6.64 -10.62 -21.02
CA ASP A 34 7.72 -9.63 -21.08
C ASP A 34 8.19 -9.13 -19.70
N GLY A 35 7.62 -9.66 -18.61
CA GLY A 35 7.91 -9.25 -17.24
C GLY A 35 7.40 -7.85 -16.91
N LYS A 36 6.55 -7.25 -17.76
CA LYS A 36 6.03 -5.89 -17.55
C LYS A 36 4.58 -5.93 -17.08
N GLY A 37 4.29 -5.10 -16.09
CA GLY A 37 2.99 -4.96 -15.48
C GLY A 37 2.03 -4.18 -16.38
N ARG A 38 0.79 -4.65 -16.47
CA ARG A 38 -0.32 -4.01 -17.18
C ARG A 38 -1.53 -3.98 -16.26
N VAL A 39 -2.31 -2.91 -16.36
CA VAL A 39 -3.51 -2.72 -15.53
C VAL A 39 -4.74 -2.48 -16.39
N GLY A 40 -5.77 -3.28 -16.13
CA GLY A 40 -7.08 -3.14 -16.75
C GLY A 40 -7.89 -1.95 -16.23
N GLN A 41 -9.10 -1.79 -16.76
CA GLN A 41 -10.04 -0.76 -16.32
C GLN A 41 -10.86 -1.24 -15.13
N VAL A 42 -10.92 -0.40 -14.08
CA VAL A 42 -11.69 -0.66 -12.86
C VAL A 42 -13.01 0.12 -12.79
N LYS A 43 -13.02 1.35 -13.31
CA LYS A 43 -14.18 2.25 -13.21
C LYS A 43 -15.03 2.15 -14.46
N ARG A 44 -16.27 1.68 -14.32
CA ARG A 44 -17.34 1.80 -15.32
C ARG A 44 -18.46 2.64 -14.74
N ASN A 45 -18.85 3.69 -15.45
CA ASN A 45 -20.00 4.54 -15.12
C ASN A 45 -21.06 4.40 -16.20
N THR A 46 -22.32 4.71 -15.87
CA THR A 46 -23.47 4.65 -16.78
C THR A 46 -23.20 5.30 -18.14
N THR A 47 -22.49 6.43 -18.14
CA THR A 47 -22.09 7.18 -19.35
C THR A 47 -21.16 6.40 -20.29
N ASN A 48 -20.35 5.48 -19.77
CA ASN A 48 -19.35 4.72 -20.53
C ASN A 48 -19.68 3.21 -20.60
N MET A 49 -20.90 2.81 -20.23
CA MET A 49 -21.33 1.41 -20.19
C MET A 49 -21.25 0.72 -21.56
N GLY A 50 -21.51 1.46 -22.65
CA GLY A 50 -21.44 0.96 -24.03
C GLY A 50 -20.07 1.16 -24.71
N ALA A 51 -19.11 1.81 -24.05
CA ALA A 51 -17.80 2.05 -24.64
C ALA A 51 -16.97 0.77 -24.66
N LYS A 52 -16.23 0.55 -25.76
CA LYS A 52 -15.27 -0.55 -25.85
C LYS A 52 -14.27 -0.45 -24.70
N ALA A 53 -13.96 -1.60 -24.08
CA ALA A 53 -12.95 -1.66 -23.03
C ALA A 53 -11.62 -1.14 -23.58
N LYS A 54 -11.03 -0.16 -22.89
CA LYS A 54 -9.71 0.35 -23.25
C LYS A 54 -8.66 -0.75 -23.05
N PRO A 55 -7.63 -0.81 -23.90
CA PRO A 55 -6.55 -1.76 -23.70
C PRO A 55 -5.86 -1.52 -22.34
N PRO A 56 -5.33 -2.58 -21.70
CA PRO A 56 -4.60 -2.45 -20.46
C PRO A 56 -3.46 -1.44 -20.56
N ARG A 57 -3.36 -0.55 -19.57
CA ARG A 57 -2.29 0.47 -19.52
C ARG A 57 -1.00 -0.18 -19.02
N ARG A 58 0.14 0.14 -19.65
CA ARG A 58 1.46 -0.29 -19.17
C ARG A 58 1.84 0.44 -17.88
N LEU A 59 2.50 -0.27 -16.98
CA LEU A 59 3.03 0.28 -15.74
C LEU A 59 4.50 0.68 -15.88
N HIS A 60 4.87 1.77 -15.21
CA HIS A 60 6.24 2.26 -15.08
C HIS A 60 6.54 2.47 -13.60
N ALA A 61 7.62 1.88 -13.10
CA ALA A 61 8.01 2.00 -11.70
C ALA A 61 8.70 3.34 -11.47
N LEU A 62 8.46 3.93 -10.31
CA LEU A 62 9.27 5.00 -9.76
C LEU A 62 10.50 4.41 -9.07
N ASP A 63 11.67 4.92 -9.44
CA ASP A 63 12.90 4.64 -8.71
C ASP A 63 13.03 5.55 -7.49
N ILE A 64 13.49 4.97 -6.40
CA ILE A 64 13.78 5.67 -5.14
C ILE A 64 15.29 5.57 -4.91
N ALA A 65 15.92 6.70 -4.59
CA ALA A 65 17.35 6.75 -4.30
C ALA A 65 17.73 5.74 -3.19
N GLY A 66 18.74 4.91 -3.46
CA GLY A 66 19.20 3.85 -2.56
C GLY A 66 18.33 2.58 -2.56
N ARG A 67 17.29 2.52 -3.39
CA ARG A 67 16.45 1.35 -3.66
C ARG A 67 16.06 1.30 -5.14
N GLU A 68 17.03 1.53 -6.01
CA GLU A 68 16.85 1.49 -7.46
C GLU A 68 16.34 0.11 -7.91
N GLY A 69 15.35 0.07 -8.80
CA GLY A 69 14.79 -1.20 -9.30
C GLY A 69 13.85 -1.93 -8.33
N GLU A 70 13.54 -1.38 -7.16
CA GLU A 70 12.65 -2.03 -6.18
C GLU A 70 11.25 -2.29 -6.75
N GLY A 71 10.75 -1.44 -7.65
CA GLY A 71 9.47 -1.67 -8.32
C GLY A 71 9.46 -2.94 -9.17
N ASP A 72 10.49 -3.13 -10.00
CA ASP A 72 10.61 -4.31 -10.85
C ASP A 72 10.83 -5.58 -10.01
N ARG A 73 11.60 -5.50 -8.92
CA ARG A 73 11.73 -6.60 -7.94
C ARG A 73 10.38 -7.00 -7.35
N LEU A 74 9.56 -6.04 -6.92
CA LEU A 74 8.23 -6.31 -6.37
C LEU A 74 7.28 -6.91 -7.40
N LEU A 75 7.36 -6.44 -8.64
CA LEU A 75 6.56 -7.00 -9.73
C LEU A 75 6.94 -8.46 -10.04
N GLN A 76 8.23 -8.79 -10.00
CA GLN A 76 8.72 -10.17 -10.13
C GLN A 76 8.27 -11.05 -8.95
N LEU A 77 8.32 -10.54 -7.72
CA LEU A 77 7.81 -11.25 -6.55
C LEU A 77 6.31 -11.54 -6.69
N TYR A 78 5.53 -10.56 -7.15
CA TYR A 78 4.11 -10.75 -7.45
C TYR A 78 3.89 -11.81 -8.53
N ALA A 79 4.65 -11.74 -9.64
CA ALA A 79 4.54 -12.69 -10.75
C ALA A 79 4.91 -14.12 -10.35
N SER A 80 5.95 -14.28 -9.53
CA SER A 80 6.40 -15.59 -9.05
C SER A 80 5.40 -16.29 -8.13
N GLY A 81 4.47 -15.53 -7.53
CA GLY A 81 3.52 -16.03 -6.55
C GLY A 81 4.14 -16.45 -5.20
N LEU A 82 5.45 -16.25 -5.01
CA LEU A 82 6.17 -16.54 -3.76
C LEU A 82 5.64 -15.68 -2.61
N VAL A 83 5.39 -14.39 -2.89
CA VAL A 83 4.73 -13.48 -1.96
C VAL A 83 3.35 -13.16 -2.52
N LYS A 84 2.31 -13.45 -1.75
CA LYS A 84 0.93 -13.18 -2.14
C LYS A 84 0.48 -11.84 -1.58
N LEU A 85 -0.55 -11.27 -2.20
CA LEU A 85 -1.28 -10.16 -1.59
C LEU A 85 -1.94 -10.63 -0.28
N PRO A 86 -2.20 -9.71 0.66
CA PRO A 86 -2.90 -10.00 1.90
C PRO A 86 -4.15 -10.84 1.67
N LYS A 87 -4.35 -11.88 2.49
CA LYS A 87 -5.50 -12.81 2.34
C LYS A 87 -6.84 -12.07 2.20
N SER A 88 -7.07 -11.02 2.99
CA SER A 88 -8.30 -10.25 2.93
C SER A 88 -8.47 -9.50 1.60
N ILE A 89 -7.39 -8.93 1.04
CA ILE A 89 -7.39 -8.32 -0.30
C ILE A 89 -7.69 -9.38 -1.37
N ARG A 90 -7.05 -10.55 -1.30
CA ARG A 90 -7.32 -11.64 -2.26
C ARG A 90 -8.78 -12.09 -2.24
N ASN A 91 -9.39 -12.18 -1.04
CA ASN A 91 -10.81 -12.50 -0.91
C ASN A 91 -11.70 -11.43 -1.58
N GLN A 92 -11.36 -10.14 -1.42
CA GLN A 92 -12.11 -9.08 -2.10
C GLN A 92 -11.91 -9.13 -3.62
N ILE A 93 -10.70 -9.45 -4.11
CA ILE A 93 -10.43 -9.63 -5.54
C ILE A 93 -11.29 -10.76 -6.11
N ALA A 94 -11.36 -11.91 -5.44
CA ALA A 94 -12.23 -13.01 -5.85
C ALA A 94 -13.72 -12.60 -5.84
N ALA A 95 -14.14 -11.80 -4.87
CA ALA A 95 -15.52 -11.31 -4.80
C ALA A 95 -15.88 -10.29 -5.89
N VAL A 96 -14.90 -9.71 -6.61
CA VAL A 96 -15.15 -8.79 -7.71
C VAL A 96 -15.91 -9.46 -8.84
N GLU A 97 -15.61 -10.72 -9.16
CA GLU A 97 -16.28 -11.45 -10.25
C GLU A 97 -17.80 -11.54 -10.02
N VAL A 98 -18.19 -11.77 -8.76
CA VAL A 98 -19.60 -11.92 -8.38
C VAL A 98 -20.28 -10.57 -8.15
N LYS A 99 -19.62 -9.65 -7.45
CA LYS A 99 -20.24 -8.38 -7.03
C LYS A 99 -20.03 -7.23 -8.02
N ASN A 100 -19.12 -7.40 -8.96
CA ASN A 100 -18.61 -6.37 -9.87
C ASN A 100 -18.23 -5.07 -9.13
N ARG A 101 -17.66 -5.20 -7.92
CA ARG A 101 -17.38 -4.09 -7.00
C ARG A 101 -15.90 -4.02 -6.61
N PHE A 102 -15.11 -3.45 -7.50
CA PHE A 102 -13.67 -3.23 -7.28
C PHE A 102 -13.34 -2.28 -6.12
N GLN A 103 -14.28 -1.40 -5.75
CA GLN A 103 -14.10 -0.45 -4.65
C GLN A 103 -13.83 -1.15 -3.31
N ASP A 104 -14.34 -2.38 -3.13
CA ASP A 104 -14.13 -3.15 -1.90
C ASP A 104 -12.67 -3.56 -1.70
N VAL A 105 -11.94 -3.83 -2.79
CA VAL A 105 -10.50 -4.12 -2.76
C VAL A 105 -9.73 -2.92 -2.24
N GLY A 106 -10.07 -1.72 -2.73
CA GLY A 106 -9.43 -0.49 -2.27
C GLY A 106 -9.78 -0.13 -0.83
N ARG A 107 -11.00 -0.41 -0.40
CA ARG A 107 -11.44 -0.22 0.99
C ARG A 107 -10.68 -1.14 1.95
N GLU A 108 -10.52 -2.42 1.59
CA GLU A 108 -9.78 -3.39 2.38
C GLU A 108 -8.29 -3.00 2.50
N PHE A 109 -7.67 -2.61 1.38
CA PHE A 109 -6.30 -2.09 1.40
C PHE A 109 -6.14 -0.90 2.35
N ALA A 110 -7.07 0.07 2.29
CA ALA A 110 -7.06 1.22 3.19
C ALA A 110 -7.27 0.80 4.67
N GLN A 111 -8.08 -0.23 4.92
CA GLN A 111 -8.30 -0.75 6.26
C GLN A 111 -7.03 -1.39 6.84
N LEU A 112 -6.31 -2.19 6.04
CA LEU A 112 -5.02 -2.77 6.46
C LEU A 112 -4.00 -1.68 6.79
N LEU A 113 -3.87 -0.66 5.93
CA LEU A 113 -2.99 0.48 6.19
C LEU A 113 -3.36 1.20 7.49
N ARG A 114 -4.65 1.46 7.75
CA ARG A 114 -5.10 2.12 9.00
C ARG A 114 -4.74 1.32 10.26
N ARG A 115 -4.65 -0.01 10.17
CA ARG A 115 -4.27 -0.87 11.29
C ARG A 115 -2.75 -0.90 11.49
N TYR A 116 -1.98 -0.77 10.41
CA TYR A 116 -0.52 -0.82 10.43
C TYR A 116 0.10 0.32 11.25
N GLY A 117 0.87 -0.04 12.27
CA GLY A 117 1.43 0.90 13.26
C GLY A 117 2.24 2.05 12.63
N PRO A 118 3.22 1.78 11.75
CA PRO A 118 4.00 2.81 11.09
C PRO A 118 3.17 3.78 10.24
N TRP A 119 2.08 3.31 9.62
CA TRP A 119 1.16 4.19 8.90
C TRP A 119 0.43 5.14 9.85
N ARG A 120 -0.07 4.64 10.99
CA ARG A 120 -0.70 5.50 12.00
C ARG A 120 0.27 6.57 12.52
N ALA A 121 1.52 6.19 12.77
CA ALA A 121 2.57 7.12 13.20
C ALA A 121 2.84 8.20 12.14
N LEU A 122 2.89 7.82 10.85
CA LEU A 122 3.04 8.78 9.75
C LEU A 122 1.86 9.76 9.68
N VAL A 123 0.63 9.26 9.78
CA VAL A 123 -0.59 10.09 9.76
C VAL A 123 -0.61 11.05 10.95
N ALA A 124 -0.28 10.58 12.16
CA ALA A 124 -0.21 11.42 13.36
C ALA A 124 0.78 12.58 13.18
N ARG A 125 1.98 12.30 12.66
CA ARG A 125 2.98 13.34 12.34
C ARG A 125 2.47 14.35 11.32
N ARG A 126 1.76 13.89 10.28
CA ARG A 126 1.17 14.77 9.27
C ARG A 126 0.08 15.68 9.86
N ILE A 127 -0.74 15.14 10.77
CA ILE A 127 -1.78 15.92 11.47
C ILE A 127 -1.12 16.96 12.39
N ALA A 128 -0.12 16.57 13.17
CA ALA A 128 0.63 17.49 14.01
C ALA A 128 1.29 18.62 13.20
N ALA A 129 1.87 18.29 12.03
CA ALA A 129 2.40 19.27 11.10
C ALA A 129 1.31 20.24 10.60
N ALA A 130 0.17 19.71 10.15
CA ALA A 130 -0.94 20.52 9.63
C ALA A 130 -1.56 21.45 10.68
N LEU A 131 -1.73 20.99 11.92
CA LEU A 131 -2.23 21.82 13.03
C LEU A 131 -1.34 23.03 13.30
N MET A 132 -0.04 22.89 13.06
CA MET A 132 0.95 23.95 13.25
C MET A 132 1.21 24.77 11.98
N GLY A 133 0.46 24.53 10.90
CA GLY A 133 0.64 25.22 9.62
C GLY A 133 1.92 24.83 8.85
N HIS A 134 2.50 23.66 9.15
CA HIS A 134 3.74 23.19 8.55
C HIS A 134 3.51 22.03 7.57
N ASN A 135 4.44 21.86 6.63
CA ASN A 135 4.62 20.57 5.97
C ASN A 135 5.37 19.60 6.90
N THR A 136 5.27 18.29 6.64
CA THR A 136 5.86 17.26 7.52
C THR A 136 7.38 17.40 7.66
N ALA A 137 8.09 17.83 6.62
CA ALA A 137 9.54 17.99 6.65
C ALA A 137 9.96 19.13 7.60
N THR A 138 9.30 20.29 7.51
CA THR A 138 9.48 21.41 8.43
C THR A 138 9.15 21.01 9.86
N HIS A 139 8.05 20.27 10.07
CA HIS A 139 7.66 19.80 11.40
C HIS A 139 8.72 18.87 12.02
N LEU A 140 9.23 17.90 11.25
CA LEU A 140 10.28 16.99 11.73
C LEU A 140 11.59 17.71 12.04
N ARG A 141 11.97 18.72 11.24
CA ARG A 141 13.19 19.52 11.46
C ARG A 141 13.16 20.26 12.80
N HIS A 142 12.02 20.83 13.19
CA HIS A 142 11.90 21.67 14.37
C HIS A 142 11.43 20.91 15.62
N TYR A 143 10.58 19.90 15.45
CA TYR A 143 9.89 19.21 16.53
C TYR A 143 10.20 17.70 16.60
N GLY A 144 11.00 17.16 15.67
CA GLY A 144 11.39 15.75 15.68
C GLY A 144 12.20 15.35 16.93
N ALA A 145 12.81 16.32 17.61
CA ALA A 145 13.55 16.14 18.86
C ALA A 145 12.66 16.22 20.13
N TRP A 146 11.40 16.65 20.01
CA TRP A 146 10.48 16.78 21.15
C TRP A 146 9.79 15.45 21.53
N THR A 147 10.16 14.33 20.89
CA THR A 147 9.89 13.00 21.45
C THR A 147 10.90 12.74 22.55
N ASP A 148 10.43 12.70 23.79
CA ASP A 148 11.25 12.34 24.95
C ASP A 148 11.50 10.82 25.01
N GLU A 149 12.54 10.46 25.76
CA GLU A 149 12.97 9.07 25.94
C GLU A 149 11.88 8.22 26.59
N ALA A 150 11.11 8.81 27.51
CA ALA A 150 9.95 8.18 28.14
C ALA A 150 8.83 7.84 27.13
N GLY A 151 8.56 8.71 26.17
CA GLY A 151 7.61 8.47 25.09
C GLY A 151 8.10 7.39 24.10
N LEU A 152 9.41 7.31 23.87
CA LEU A 152 10.03 6.23 23.10
C LEU A 152 9.93 4.89 23.82
N GLU A 153 10.31 4.81 25.10
CA GLU A 153 10.20 3.59 25.91
C GLU A 153 8.76 3.09 25.98
N ALA A 154 7.79 3.98 26.26
CA ALA A 154 6.39 3.60 26.31
C ALA A 154 5.83 3.16 24.94
N ALA A 155 6.41 3.62 23.83
CA ALA A 155 6.04 3.16 22.49
C ALA A 155 6.65 1.78 22.17
N VAL A 156 7.90 1.55 22.58
CA VAL A 156 8.61 0.26 22.46
C VAL A 156 7.94 -0.81 23.33
N GLU A 157 7.57 -0.47 24.57
CA GLU A 157 6.91 -1.39 25.50
C GLU A 157 5.54 -1.81 24.99
N ARG A 158 4.75 -0.88 24.45
CA ARG A 158 3.47 -1.18 23.78
C ARG A 158 3.64 -2.06 22.54
N PHE A 159 4.71 -1.87 21.77
CA PHE A 159 5.02 -2.72 20.62
C PHE A 159 5.36 -4.15 21.08
N ASN A 160 6.19 -4.31 22.10
CA ASN A 160 6.57 -5.61 22.66
C ASN A 160 5.40 -6.36 23.31
N GLN A 161 4.49 -5.65 23.99
CA GLN A 161 3.25 -6.24 24.51
C GLN A 161 2.32 -6.73 23.40
N GLY A 162 2.27 -6.02 22.27
CA GLY A 162 1.51 -6.44 21.08
C GLY A 162 2.09 -7.69 20.39
N VAL A 163 3.41 -7.88 20.43
CA VAL A 163 4.09 -9.11 19.98
C VAL A 163 3.81 -10.29 20.91
N LEU A 164 3.67 -10.05 22.22
CA LEU A 164 3.41 -11.10 23.21
C LEU A 164 1.96 -11.63 23.23
N THR A 165 0.98 -10.85 22.76
CA THR A 165 -0.44 -11.28 22.71
C THR A 165 -0.86 -11.95 21.40
N GLY A 166 0.06 -12.09 20.45
CA GLY A 166 -0.19 -12.72 19.15
C GLY A 166 0.57 -14.05 19.00
N THR A 167 0.15 -15.07 19.74
CA THR A 167 0.43 -16.50 19.48
C THR A 167 -0.89 -17.23 19.37
#